data_AF-A0AAN8C3T4-F1
#
_entry.id   AF-A0AAN8C3T4-F1
#
_cell.length_a   1.000
_cell.length_b   1.000
_cell.length_c   1.000
_cell.angle_alpha   90.00
_cell.angle_beta   90.00
_cell.angle_gamma   90.00
#
_symmetry.space_group_name_H-M   'P 1'
#
loop_
_entity.id
_entity.type
_entity.pdbx_description
1 polymer ?
#
loop_
_entity_poly.entity_id
_entity_poly.type
_entity_poly.pdbx_seq_one_letter_code
_entity_poly.pdbx_strand_id
1 'polypeptide(L)'
;MCSFRFGVSKLELLLLDATKATDFIDIVEKGVDPIYRFYYGSGKRRREVNAISAVIDEDPVYLSAPCGTRWMVSRLRAYKAVIKNDNSVILHMEEASNRKTEEGAKCVGYLKVLKSATFVDGLHSMVDVLEVLANVSLAFQRNYLFIYDVDVKLCEARIKLEVFKHNRGDVYMATCKDGKFDSKNNGHITSLKGTGIPETVKNSFLENSVKFLEKRFSFLKDTPFSDFHVLEPRNIPRSDAKLHKVMFRL
;
A
#
# COMPACT_ATOMS: atom_id res chain seq x y z
N MET A 1 -0.55 -15.85 30.58
CA MET A 1 -0.23 -15.24 29.26
C MET A 1 -1.42 -14.41 28.82
N CYS A 2 -1.37 -13.08 28.98
CA CYS A 2 -2.39 -12.19 28.43
C CYS A 2 -2.19 -12.09 26.91
N SER A 3 -3.04 -12.77 26.14
CA SER A 3 -3.09 -12.59 24.69
C SER A 3 -3.84 -11.29 24.38
N PHE A 4 -3.10 -10.23 24.07
CA PHE A 4 -3.68 -8.97 23.59
C PHE A 4 -4.06 -9.13 22.12
N ARG A 5 -5.37 -9.31 21.83
CA ARG A 5 -5.89 -9.23 20.46
C ARG A 5 -6.09 -7.77 20.08
N PHE A 6 -5.15 -7.20 19.33
CA PHE A 6 -5.40 -5.95 18.61
C PHE A 6 -6.35 -6.24 17.44
N GLY A 7 -7.64 -5.90 17.59
CA GLY A 7 -8.63 -6.13 16.55
C GLY A 7 -8.26 -5.46 15.23
N VAL A 8 -7.92 -6.27 14.23
CA VAL A 8 -7.53 -5.89 12.85
C VAL A 8 -8.45 -4.85 12.23
N SER A 9 -9.76 -5.05 12.42
CA SER A 9 -10.79 -4.18 11.88
C SER A 9 -10.66 -2.74 12.36
N LYS A 10 -10.13 -2.51 13.58
CA LYS A 10 -9.98 -1.16 14.13
C LYS A 10 -8.75 -0.44 13.57
N LEU A 11 -7.69 -1.17 13.20
CA LEU A 11 -6.53 -0.59 12.52
C LEU A 11 -6.88 -0.20 11.09
N GLU A 12 -7.59 -1.06 10.37
CA GLU A 12 -8.01 -0.79 8.99
C GLU A 12 -9.01 0.37 8.89
N LEU A 13 -9.99 0.46 9.80
CA LEU A 13 -10.95 1.56 9.82
C LEU A 13 -10.30 2.92 10.13
N LEU A 14 -9.37 2.95 11.09
CA LEU A 14 -8.72 4.21 11.44
C LEU A 14 -7.67 4.63 10.42
N LEU A 15 -7.00 3.66 9.77
CA LEU A 15 -6.18 3.95 8.60
C LEU A 15 -7.04 4.52 7.48
N LEU A 16 -8.21 3.91 7.22
CA LEU A 16 -9.17 4.43 6.26
C LEU A 16 -9.55 5.89 6.56
N ASP A 17 -9.75 6.25 7.82
CA ASP A 17 -10.07 7.63 8.19
C ASP A 17 -8.88 8.60 8.04
N ALA A 18 -7.66 8.16 8.35
CA ALA A 18 -6.45 8.95 8.09
C ALA A 18 -6.22 9.15 6.58
N THR A 19 -6.54 8.13 5.78
CA THR A 19 -6.38 8.16 4.32
C THR A 19 -7.39 9.07 3.63
N LYS A 20 -8.62 9.17 4.15
CA LYS A 20 -9.64 10.12 3.64
C LYS A 20 -9.27 11.58 3.85
N ALA A 21 -8.33 11.88 4.76
CA ALA A 21 -7.88 13.23 5.05
C ALA A 21 -6.86 13.75 4.01
N THR A 22 -6.52 12.95 2.99
CA THR A 22 -5.53 13.32 1.98
C THR A 22 -6.08 13.13 0.57
N ASP A 23 -6.02 14.20 -0.25
CA ASP A 23 -6.39 14.17 -1.68
C ASP A 23 -5.58 13.16 -2.51
N PHE A 24 -4.46 12.70 -1.95
CA PHE A 24 -3.54 11.72 -2.52
C PHE A 24 -4.24 10.40 -2.88
N ILE A 25 -5.16 9.93 -2.04
CA ILE A 25 -5.79 8.62 -2.20
C ILE A 25 -6.93 8.68 -3.19
N ASP A 26 -7.64 9.81 -3.21
CA ASP A 26 -8.63 10.13 -4.21
C ASP A 26 -8.06 10.04 -5.62
N ILE A 27 -6.82 10.50 -5.86
CA ILE A 27 -6.15 10.40 -7.16
C ILE A 27 -6.00 8.94 -7.59
N VAL A 28 -5.54 8.08 -6.67
CA VAL A 28 -5.28 6.67 -6.96
C VAL A 28 -6.58 5.87 -7.09
N GLU A 29 -7.53 6.04 -6.16
CA GLU A 29 -8.82 5.36 -6.19
C GLU A 29 -9.63 5.76 -7.43
N LYS A 30 -9.70 7.05 -7.78
CA LYS A 30 -10.38 7.52 -9.00
C LYS A 30 -9.73 7.01 -10.29
N GLY A 31 -8.47 6.56 -10.24
CA GLY A 31 -7.82 5.90 -11.37
C GLY A 31 -8.05 4.39 -11.42
N VAL A 32 -7.90 3.69 -10.29
CA VAL A 32 -7.98 2.21 -10.23
C VAL A 32 -9.42 1.70 -10.36
N ASP A 33 -10.39 2.33 -9.67
CA ASP A 33 -11.78 1.86 -9.63
C ASP A 33 -12.42 1.78 -11.02
N PRO A 34 -12.34 2.83 -11.87
CA PRO A 34 -12.94 2.79 -13.21
C PRO A 34 -12.30 1.72 -14.10
N ILE A 35 -10.98 1.55 -14.02
CA ILE A 35 -10.24 0.53 -14.80
C ILE A 35 -10.70 -0.86 -14.40
N TYR A 36 -10.78 -1.15 -13.09
CA TYR A 36 -11.31 -2.41 -12.60
C TYR A 36 -12.75 -2.65 -13.10
N ARG A 37 -13.65 -1.67 -12.96
CA ARG A 37 -15.06 -1.81 -13.40
C ARG A 37 -15.18 -2.02 -14.90
N PHE A 38 -14.32 -1.40 -15.70
CA PHE A 38 -14.29 -1.54 -17.15
C PHE A 38 -14.09 -3.00 -17.58
N TYR A 39 -13.15 -3.71 -16.96
CA TYR A 39 -12.89 -5.13 -17.25
C TYR A 39 -13.82 -6.09 -16.52
N TYR A 40 -14.16 -5.81 -15.26
CA TYR A 40 -15.06 -6.66 -14.48
C TYR A 40 -16.44 -6.80 -15.16
N GLY A 41 -16.96 -5.68 -15.69
CA GLY A 41 -18.28 -5.64 -16.32
C GLY A 41 -18.40 -6.34 -17.68
N SER A 42 -17.30 -6.86 -18.27
CA SER A 42 -17.37 -7.51 -19.58
C SER A 42 -16.42 -8.69 -19.70
N GLY A 43 -16.99 -9.89 -19.86
CA GLY A 43 -16.22 -11.10 -20.18
C GLY A 43 -15.50 -11.01 -21.53
N LYS A 44 -16.05 -10.25 -22.49
CA LYS A 44 -15.41 -10.01 -23.79
C LYS A 44 -14.08 -9.26 -23.61
N ARG A 45 -14.10 -8.14 -22.88
CA ARG A 45 -12.91 -7.31 -22.64
C ARG A 45 -11.81 -8.08 -21.91
N ARG A 46 -12.19 -8.96 -20.97
CA ARG A 46 -11.23 -9.85 -20.29
C ARG A 46 -10.59 -10.86 -21.25
N ARG A 47 -11.33 -11.39 -22.22
CA ARG A 47 -10.74 -12.25 -23.26
C ARG A 47 -9.83 -11.48 -24.20
N GLU A 48 -10.23 -10.27 -24.61
CA GLU A 48 -9.42 -9.40 -25.48
C GLU A 48 -8.08 -9.04 -24.81
N VAL A 49 -8.10 -8.57 -23.56
CA VAL A 49 -6.86 -8.22 -22.84
C VAL A 49 -5.97 -9.44 -22.56
N ASN A 50 -6.54 -10.61 -22.29
CA ASN A 50 -5.76 -11.84 -22.09
C ASN A 50 -5.18 -12.40 -23.40
N ALA A 51 -5.82 -12.14 -24.54
CA ALA A 51 -5.24 -12.44 -25.83
C ALA A 51 -4.01 -11.55 -26.08
N ILE A 52 -4.07 -10.28 -25.69
CA ILE A 52 -2.93 -9.37 -25.76
C ILE A 52 -1.82 -9.81 -24.81
N SER A 53 -2.13 -10.16 -23.55
CA SER A 53 -1.12 -10.64 -22.59
C SER A 53 -0.40 -11.88 -23.11
N ALA A 54 -1.12 -12.82 -23.74
CA ALA A 54 -0.53 -14.00 -24.37
C ALA A 54 0.40 -13.65 -25.54
N VAL A 55 0.11 -12.60 -26.31
CA VAL A 55 0.96 -12.14 -27.43
C VAL A 55 2.27 -11.53 -26.94
N ILE A 56 2.24 -10.85 -25.79
CA ILE A 56 3.43 -10.20 -25.20
C ILE A 56 4.15 -11.07 -24.16
N ASP A 57 3.75 -12.35 -24.04
CA ASP A 57 4.31 -13.34 -23.09
C ASP A 57 4.19 -12.90 -21.61
N GLU A 58 3.05 -12.28 -21.27
CA GLU A 58 2.69 -11.91 -19.90
C GLU A 58 1.62 -12.87 -19.32
N ASP A 59 1.63 -13.01 -17.99
CA ASP A 59 0.59 -13.73 -17.27
C ASP A 59 -0.82 -13.20 -17.63
N PRO A 60 -1.87 -14.05 -17.60
CA PRO A 60 -3.24 -13.60 -17.81
C PRO A 60 -3.63 -12.45 -16.87
N VAL A 61 -4.20 -11.40 -17.45
CA VAL A 61 -4.59 -10.20 -16.70
C VAL A 61 -5.68 -10.53 -15.68
N TYR A 62 -5.35 -10.28 -14.42
CA TYR A 62 -6.28 -10.42 -13.31
C TYR A 62 -6.30 -9.17 -12.44
N LEU A 63 -7.35 -8.37 -12.59
CA LEU A 63 -7.60 -7.18 -11.77
C LEU A 63 -8.47 -7.55 -10.55
N SER A 64 -7.94 -7.30 -9.36
CA SER A 64 -8.65 -7.59 -8.11
C SER A 64 -9.60 -6.47 -7.73
N ALA A 65 -10.76 -6.84 -7.17
CA ALA A 65 -11.76 -5.90 -6.68
C ALA A 65 -11.29 -5.18 -5.39
N PRO A 66 -11.42 -3.85 -5.31
CA PRO A 66 -11.35 -3.13 -4.04
C PRO A 66 -12.57 -3.50 -3.17
N CYS A 67 -12.37 -3.97 -1.93
CA CYS A 67 -13.44 -4.49 -1.06
C CYS A 67 -13.55 -3.74 0.26
N GLY A 68 -14.75 -3.33 0.69
CA GLY A 68 -14.94 -2.48 1.88
C GLY A 68 -14.52 -3.10 3.23
N THR A 69 -14.66 -4.41 3.42
CA THR A 69 -14.48 -5.06 4.73
C THR A 69 -13.02 -5.28 5.14
N ARG A 70 -12.11 -5.34 4.16
CA ARG A 70 -10.65 -5.45 4.37
C ARG A 70 -9.96 -4.41 3.51
N TRP A 71 -10.18 -3.15 3.86
CA TRP A 71 -9.89 -2.03 2.96
C TRP A 71 -8.44 -2.06 2.50
N MET A 72 -7.50 -2.03 3.43
CA MET A 72 -6.06 -1.94 3.14
C MET A 72 -5.56 -3.11 2.28
N VAL A 73 -5.82 -4.35 2.70
CA VAL A 73 -5.32 -5.55 2.01
C VAL A 73 -5.94 -5.68 0.61
N SER A 74 -7.22 -5.33 0.45
CA SER A 74 -7.87 -5.36 -0.86
C SER A 74 -7.35 -4.29 -1.82
N ARG A 75 -7.09 -3.06 -1.33
CA ARG A 75 -6.48 -1.98 -2.14
C ARG A 75 -5.07 -2.34 -2.54
N LEU A 76 -4.27 -2.81 -1.59
CA LEU A 76 -2.90 -3.28 -1.88
C LEU A 76 -2.89 -4.33 -2.99
N ARG A 77 -3.81 -5.31 -2.94
CA ARG A 77 -3.95 -6.31 -4.00
C ARG A 77 -4.39 -5.70 -5.34
N ALA A 78 -5.38 -4.81 -5.32
CA ALA A 78 -5.87 -4.14 -6.53
C ALA A 78 -4.78 -3.27 -7.18
N TYR A 79 -4.03 -2.50 -6.39
CA TYR A 79 -2.98 -1.61 -6.87
C TYR A 79 -1.81 -2.40 -7.45
N LYS A 80 -1.35 -3.45 -6.77
CA LYS A 80 -0.36 -4.39 -7.30
C LYS A 80 -0.82 -5.07 -8.58
N ALA A 81 -2.10 -5.42 -8.69
CA ALA A 81 -2.65 -6.02 -9.90
C ALA A 81 -2.65 -5.04 -11.09
N VAL A 82 -2.90 -3.74 -10.84
CA VAL A 82 -2.79 -2.73 -11.89
C VAL A 82 -1.32 -2.54 -12.30
N ILE A 83 -0.39 -2.41 -11.35
CA ILE A 83 1.05 -2.29 -11.65
C ILE A 83 1.57 -3.50 -12.42
N LYS A 84 1.18 -4.72 -12.03
CA LYS A 84 1.65 -5.95 -12.68
C LYS A 84 1.15 -6.09 -14.13
N ASN A 85 -0.07 -5.64 -14.41
CA ASN A 85 -0.73 -5.87 -15.70
C ASN A 85 -0.85 -4.58 -16.53
N ASP A 86 -0.06 -3.55 -16.22
CA ASP A 86 -0.20 -2.21 -16.79
C ASP A 86 0.01 -2.22 -18.31
N ASN A 87 1.01 -2.94 -18.81
CA ASN A 87 1.31 -3.08 -20.23
C ASN A 87 0.15 -3.66 -21.03
N SER A 88 -0.29 -4.87 -20.66
CA SER A 88 -1.44 -5.55 -21.27
C SER A 88 -2.68 -4.65 -21.27
N VAL A 89 -2.94 -3.94 -20.17
CA VAL A 89 -4.07 -3.03 -20.03
C VAL A 89 -3.93 -1.79 -20.94
N ILE A 90 -2.74 -1.19 -21.00
CA ILE A 90 -2.46 -0.02 -21.85
C ILE A 90 -2.63 -0.39 -23.32
N LEU A 91 -2.03 -1.48 -23.79
CA LEU A 91 -2.11 -1.94 -25.18
C LEU A 91 -3.57 -2.21 -25.60
N HIS A 92 -4.33 -2.90 -24.75
CA HIS A 92 -5.74 -3.15 -25.02
C HIS A 92 -6.54 -1.84 -25.10
N MET A 93 -6.29 -0.89 -24.20
CA MET A 93 -6.96 0.40 -24.23
C MET A 93 -6.55 1.24 -25.45
N GLU A 94 -5.30 1.16 -25.91
CA GLU A 94 -4.85 1.81 -27.15
C GLU A 94 -5.63 1.28 -28.35
N GLU A 95 -5.73 -0.04 -28.49
CA GLU A 95 -6.52 -0.67 -29.56
C GLU A 95 -8.01 -0.28 -29.46
N ALA A 96 -8.59 -0.37 -28.26
CA ALA A 96 -9.99 -0.04 -28.03
C ALA A 96 -10.30 1.45 -28.25
N SER A 97 -9.34 2.34 -27.98
CA SER A 97 -9.50 3.79 -28.16
C SER A 97 -9.64 4.23 -29.62
N ASN A 98 -9.14 3.43 -30.56
CA ASN A 98 -9.28 3.68 -32.00
C ASN A 98 -10.71 3.42 -32.50
N ARG A 99 -11.55 2.75 -31.71
CA ARG A 99 -12.94 2.45 -32.06
C ARG A 99 -13.77 3.73 -31.86
N LYS A 100 -14.46 4.21 -32.90
CA LYS A 100 -15.37 5.39 -32.84
C LYS A 100 -16.68 5.07 -32.08
N THR A 101 -16.55 4.72 -30.81
CA THR A 101 -17.66 4.30 -29.93
C THR A 101 -17.54 5.02 -28.58
N GLU A 102 -18.63 5.03 -27.80
CA GLU A 102 -18.60 5.55 -26.43
C GLU A 102 -17.53 4.84 -25.57
N GLU A 103 -17.35 3.53 -25.79
CA GLU A 103 -16.31 2.75 -25.12
C GLU A 103 -14.90 3.22 -25.50
N GLY A 104 -14.67 3.53 -26.77
CA GLY A 104 -13.40 4.08 -27.25
C GLY A 104 -13.07 5.41 -26.58
N ALA A 105 -14.06 6.30 -26.44
CA ALA A 105 -13.89 7.56 -25.71
C ALA A 105 -13.53 7.35 -24.23
N LYS A 106 -14.13 6.36 -23.56
CA LYS A 106 -13.76 5.97 -22.18
C LYS A 106 -12.31 5.47 -22.11
N CYS A 107 -11.89 4.65 -23.07
CA CYS A 107 -10.51 4.16 -23.14
C CYS A 107 -9.48 5.29 -23.30
N VAL A 108 -9.79 6.34 -24.08
CA VAL A 108 -8.95 7.55 -24.17
C VAL A 108 -8.78 8.21 -22.80
N GLY A 109 -9.86 8.31 -22.02
CA GLY A 109 -9.84 8.84 -20.66
C GLY A 109 -8.96 8.01 -19.73
N TYR A 110 -9.12 6.68 -19.74
CA TYR A 110 -8.33 5.77 -18.91
C TYR A 110 -6.85 5.75 -19.30
N LEU A 111 -6.53 5.82 -20.60
CA LEU A 111 -5.15 5.96 -21.07
C LEU A 111 -4.50 7.24 -20.56
N LYS A 112 -5.21 8.37 -20.52
CA LYS A 112 -4.66 9.60 -19.94
C LYS A 112 -4.29 9.42 -18.46
N VAL A 113 -5.08 8.67 -17.72
CA VAL A 113 -4.81 8.36 -16.30
C VAL A 113 -3.64 7.41 -16.17
N LEU A 114 -3.64 6.27 -16.87
CA LEU A 114 -2.57 5.27 -16.82
C LEU A 114 -1.21 5.82 -17.27
N LYS A 115 -1.20 6.80 -18.18
CA LYS A 115 0.01 7.48 -18.67
C LYS A 115 0.34 8.76 -17.90
N SER A 116 -0.41 9.10 -16.85
CA SER A 116 -0.14 10.28 -16.02
C SER A 116 1.00 10.00 -15.04
N ALA A 117 2.04 10.84 -15.05
CA ALA A 117 3.12 10.71 -14.07
C ALA A 117 2.60 10.83 -12.63
N THR A 118 1.62 11.69 -12.40
CA THR A 118 0.98 11.88 -11.10
C THR A 118 0.27 10.61 -10.62
N PHE A 119 -0.51 9.96 -11.49
CA PHE A 119 -1.20 8.72 -11.13
C PHE A 119 -0.21 7.58 -10.86
N VAL A 120 0.76 7.38 -11.74
CA VAL A 120 1.69 6.26 -11.62
C VAL A 120 2.59 6.42 -10.38
N ASP A 121 3.08 7.64 -10.12
CA ASP A 121 3.83 7.96 -8.90
C ASP A 121 3.00 7.72 -7.63
N GLY A 122 1.73 8.17 -7.65
CA GLY A 122 0.80 7.94 -6.54
C GLY A 122 0.50 6.48 -6.29
N LEU A 123 0.28 5.70 -7.36
CA LEU A 123 -0.01 4.27 -7.26
C LEU A 123 1.15 3.52 -6.59
N HIS A 124 2.38 3.79 -7.02
CA HIS A 124 3.58 3.14 -6.46
C HIS A 124 3.82 3.57 -5.01
N SER A 125 3.79 4.88 -4.76
CA SER A 125 3.94 5.42 -3.40
C SER A 125 2.87 4.89 -2.45
N MET A 126 1.63 4.70 -2.91
CA MET A 126 0.56 4.09 -2.14
C MET A 126 0.83 2.63 -1.81
N VAL A 127 1.34 1.85 -2.78
CA VAL A 127 1.70 0.45 -2.52
C VAL A 127 2.77 0.37 -1.44
N ASP A 128 3.84 1.17 -1.53
CA ASP A 128 4.91 1.20 -0.54
C ASP A 128 4.38 1.48 0.89
N VAL A 129 3.52 2.49 1.04
CA VAL A 129 2.93 2.84 2.34
C VAL A 129 1.98 1.75 2.83
N LEU A 130 1.10 1.25 1.96
CA LEU A 130 0.14 0.19 2.33
C LEU A 130 0.85 -1.12 2.69
N GLU A 131 2.01 -1.44 2.10
CA GLU A 131 2.80 -2.61 2.48
C GLU A 131 3.36 -2.50 3.90
N VAL A 132 3.93 -1.35 4.26
CA VAL A 132 4.43 -1.13 5.62
C VAL A 132 3.30 -1.32 6.63
N LEU A 133 2.15 -0.73 6.36
CA LEU A 133 0.98 -0.79 7.24
C LEU A 133 0.34 -2.18 7.28
N ALA A 134 0.29 -2.88 6.14
CA ALA A 134 -0.18 -4.26 6.07
C ALA A 134 0.71 -5.20 6.88
N ASN A 135 2.04 -4.99 6.85
CA ASN A 135 2.99 -5.75 7.64
C ASN A 135 2.80 -5.54 9.15
N VAL A 136 2.56 -4.31 9.59
CA VAL A 136 2.21 -4.02 11.00
C VAL A 136 0.91 -4.73 11.38
N SER A 137 -0.13 -4.61 10.55
CA SER A 137 -1.41 -5.27 10.79
C SER A 137 -1.28 -6.79 10.90
N LEU A 138 -0.51 -7.41 10.00
CA LEU A 138 -0.27 -8.85 10.00
C LEU A 138 0.57 -9.29 11.21
N ALA A 139 1.57 -8.50 11.61
CA ALA A 139 2.33 -8.78 12.82
C ALA A 139 1.42 -8.80 14.05
N PHE A 140 0.44 -7.90 14.11
CA PHE A 140 -0.51 -7.82 15.23
C PHE A 140 -1.62 -8.88 15.21
N GLN A 141 -1.73 -9.62 14.10
CA GLN A 141 -2.64 -10.76 13.95
C GLN A 141 -2.05 -12.08 14.45
N ARG A 142 -0.77 -12.09 14.86
CA ARG A 142 -0.12 -13.30 15.35
C ARG A 142 -0.77 -13.76 16.66
N ASN A 143 -0.95 -15.08 16.80
CA ASN A 143 -1.55 -15.70 18.00
C ASN A 143 -0.77 -15.39 19.29
N TYR A 144 0.53 -15.17 19.15
CA TYR A 144 1.43 -14.79 20.22
C TYR A 144 2.20 -13.54 19.79
N LEU A 145 1.97 -12.45 20.51
CA LEU A 145 2.63 -11.17 20.31
C LEU A 145 2.93 -10.60 21.68
N PHE A 146 4.21 -10.37 21.98
CA PHE A 146 4.58 -9.70 23.22
C PHE A 146 4.43 -8.18 23.06
N ILE A 147 4.22 -7.47 24.16
CA ILE A 147 4.07 -6.00 24.14
C ILE A 147 5.31 -5.32 23.57
N TYR A 148 6.51 -5.86 23.83
CA TYR A 148 7.75 -5.36 23.22
C TYR A 148 7.78 -5.57 21.70
N ASP A 149 7.21 -6.66 21.17
CA ASP A 149 7.14 -6.88 19.72
C ASP A 149 6.28 -5.82 19.04
N VAL A 150 5.25 -5.32 19.74
CA VAL A 150 4.40 -4.23 19.25
C VAL A 150 5.23 -2.97 19.06
N ASP A 151 5.97 -2.55 20.10
CA ASP A 151 6.79 -1.34 20.04
C ASP A 151 7.89 -1.42 18.98
N VAL A 152 8.58 -2.57 18.88
CA VAL A 152 9.59 -2.81 17.84
C VAL A 152 8.98 -2.69 16.45
N LYS A 153 7.80 -3.29 16.21
CA LYS A 153 7.14 -3.24 14.89
C LYS A 153 6.64 -1.86 14.53
N LEU A 154 6.18 -1.06 15.51
CA LEU A 154 5.81 0.33 15.28
C LEU A 154 7.03 1.20 14.98
N CYS A 155 8.13 1.00 15.70
CA CYS A 155 9.39 1.68 15.43
C CYS A 155 9.92 1.36 14.03
N GLU A 156 9.93 0.08 13.63
CA GLU A 156 10.30 -0.34 12.27
C GLU A 156 9.43 0.36 11.20
N ALA A 157 8.11 0.37 11.40
CA ALA A 157 7.18 1.00 10.46
C ALA A 157 7.41 2.52 10.36
N ARG A 158 7.60 3.21 11.49
CA ARG A 158 7.91 4.65 11.52
C ARG A 158 9.20 4.94 10.77
N ILE A 159 10.27 4.20 11.05
CA ILE A 159 11.56 4.40 10.37
C ILE A 159 11.39 4.23 8.87
N LYS A 160 10.67 3.20 8.41
CA LYS A 160 10.40 3.00 6.98
C LYS A 160 9.63 4.16 6.35
N LEU A 161 8.57 4.64 7.00
CA LEU A 161 7.78 5.77 6.51
C LEU A 161 8.58 7.08 6.48
N GLU A 162 9.46 7.31 7.46
CA GLU A 162 10.37 8.46 7.46
C GLU A 162 11.43 8.36 6.35
N VAL A 163 11.97 7.17 6.10
CA VAL A 163 12.87 6.94 4.95
C VAL A 163 12.17 7.27 3.63
N PHE A 164 10.87 6.98 3.49
CA PHE A 164 10.10 7.32 2.29
C PHE A 164 9.90 8.83 2.05
N LYS A 165 10.17 9.70 3.04
CA LYS A 165 10.19 11.16 2.82
C LYS A 165 11.44 11.62 2.08
N HIS A 166 12.55 10.91 2.27
CA HIS A 166 13.84 11.27 1.69
C HIS A 166 14.19 10.43 0.46
N ASN A 167 13.74 9.18 0.45
CA ASN A 167 13.93 8.22 -0.63
C ASN A 167 12.59 7.80 -1.22
N ARG A 168 12.58 7.35 -2.47
CA ARG A 168 11.41 6.68 -3.03
C ARG A 168 11.34 5.24 -2.49
N GLY A 169 10.14 4.69 -2.35
CA GLY A 169 9.96 3.37 -1.76
C GLY A 169 10.41 2.23 -2.66
N ASP A 170 10.50 1.03 -2.08
CA ASP A 170 11.11 -0.14 -2.74
C ASP A 170 10.39 -0.52 -4.03
N VAL A 171 9.05 -0.45 -4.04
CA VAL A 171 8.22 -0.75 -5.22
C VAL A 171 8.42 0.33 -6.28
N TYR A 172 8.47 1.61 -5.89
CA TYR A 172 8.80 2.68 -6.82
C TYR A 172 10.19 2.51 -7.45
N MET A 173 11.21 2.20 -6.65
CA MET A 173 12.59 2.04 -7.15
C MET A 173 12.77 0.79 -8.01
N ALA A 174 11.98 -0.25 -7.79
CA ALA A 174 12.01 -1.47 -8.59
C ALA A 174 11.41 -1.27 -10.00
N THR A 175 10.41 -0.40 -10.13
CA THR A 175 9.66 -0.17 -11.39
C THR A 175 10.05 1.12 -12.12
N CYS A 176 10.65 2.09 -11.43
CA CYS A 176 11.05 3.38 -12.00
C CYS A 176 12.58 3.53 -11.93
N LYS A 177 13.24 3.56 -13.10
CA LYS A 177 14.64 3.97 -13.22
C LYS A 177 14.68 5.35 -13.89
N ASP A 178 15.32 6.32 -13.22
CA ASP A 178 15.57 7.67 -13.75
C ASP A 178 14.32 8.47 -14.16
N GLY A 179 13.20 8.30 -13.45
CA GLY A 179 11.94 9.02 -13.74
C GLY A 179 11.24 8.55 -15.02
N LYS A 180 11.73 7.47 -15.63
CA LYS A 180 11.07 6.72 -16.70
C LYS A 180 10.54 5.44 -16.07
N PHE A 181 9.27 5.15 -16.32
CA PHE A 181 8.71 3.83 -16.02
C PHE A 181 9.32 2.84 -17.00
N ASP A 182 10.40 2.20 -16.56
CA ASP A 182 10.95 1.02 -17.19
C ASP A 182 10.01 -0.14 -16.84
N SER A 183 8.81 -0.14 -17.43
CA SER A 183 8.18 -1.43 -17.69
C SER A 183 9.00 -2.08 -18.80
N LYS A 184 10.12 -2.69 -18.42
CA LYS A 184 10.82 -3.61 -19.33
C LYS A 184 9.87 -4.78 -19.55
N ASN A 185 9.17 -4.76 -20.68
CA ASN A 185 9.07 -5.91 -21.57
C ASN A 185 8.67 -5.44 -22.99
N ASN A 186 9.46 -5.85 -23.98
CA ASN A 186 9.19 -5.74 -25.42
C ASN A 186 8.94 -4.33 -26.01
N GLY A 187 9.76 -3.34 -25.62
CA GLY A 187 10.00 -2.15 -26.45
C GLY A 187 8.94 -1.05 -26.45
N HIS A 188 7.83 -1.19 -25.69
CA HIS A 188 6.82 -0.13 -25.58
C HIS A 188 7.09 0.77 -24.38
N ILE A 189 7.94 1.78 -24.55
CA ILE A 189 8.18 2.79 -23.53
C ILE A 189 6.95 3.70 -23.48
N THR A 190 6.14 3.55 -22.44
CA THR A 190 5.05 4.48 -22.21
C THR A 190 5.60 5.77 -21.61
N SER A 191 5.81 6.79 -22.46
CA SER A 191 6.17 8.13 -21.99
C SER A 191 5.06 8.65 -21.07
N LEU A 192 5.40 8.88 -19.80
CA LEU A 192 4.50 9.54 -18.88
C LEU A 192 4.33 11.01 -19.24
N LYS A 193 3.14 11.54 -18.99
CA LYS A 193 2.82 12.96 -19.15
C LYS A 193 2.66 13.63 -17.80
N GLY A 194 3.28 14.79 -17.65
CA GLY A 194 3.17 15.65 -16.47
C GLY A 194 4.29 15.44 -15.45
N THR A 195 4.18 16.16 -14.34
CA THR A 195 5.04 16.01 -13.16
C THR A 195 4.43 14.96 -12.23
N GLY A 196 5.28 14.21 -11.53
CA GLY A 196 4.86 13.30 -10.46
C GLY A 196 4.10 14.02 -9.34
N ILE A 197 3.78 13.31 -8.27
CA ILE A 197 3.06 13.93 -7.16
C ILE A 197 3.97 14.95 -6.47
N PRO A 198 3.47 16.15 -6.13
CA PRO A 198 4.25 17.11 -5.37
C PRO A 198 4.75 16.50 -4.06
N GLU A 199 6.03 16.68 -3.77
CA GLU A 199 6.66 16.14 -2.56
C GLU A 199 5.97 16.62 -1.27
N THR A 200 5.37 17.82 -1.30
CA THR A 200 4.57 18.37 -0.20
C THR A 200 3.34 17.52 0.13
N VAL A 201 2.60 17.07 -0.89
CA VAL A 201 1.41 16.23 -0.72
C VAL A 201 1.81 14.85 -0.21
N LYS A 202 2.87 14.28 -0.77
CA LYS A 202 3.44 13.00 -0.33
C LYS A 202 3.92 13.05 1.12
N ASN A 203 4.68 14.09 1.49
CA ASN A 203 5.19 14.25 2.86
C ASN A 203 4.06 14.48 3.86
N SER A 204 3.04 15.26 3.51
CA SER A 204 1.84 15.42 4.33
C SER A 204 1.14 14.08 4.58
N PHE A 205 1.01 13.24 3.55
CA PHE A 205 0.45 11.90 3.68
C PHE A 205 1.29 10.98 4.58
N LEU A 206 2.61 10.99 4.42
CA LEU A 206 3.53 10.20 5.25
C LEU A 206 3.49 10.67 6.72
N GLU A 207 3.51 11.98 6.97
CA GLU A 207 3.37 12.54 8.31
C GLU A 207 2.04 12.17 8.96
N ASN A 208 0.94 12.24 8.21
CA ASN A 208 -0.37 11.83 8.70
C ASN A 208 -0.40 10.33 9.04
N SER A 209 0.27 9.50 8.23
CA SER A 209 0.42 8.06 8.48
C SER A 209 1.23 7.78 9.76
N VAL A 210 2.31 8.52 10.01
CA VAL A 210 3.12 8.40 11.24
C VAL A 210 2.34 8.88 12.46
N LYS A 211 1.77 10.10 12.40
CA LYS A 211 0.93 10.66 13.48
C LYS A 211 -0.23 9.73 13.85
N PHE A 212 -0.80 9.06 12.85
CA PHE A 212 -1.84 8.06 13.05
C PHE A 212 -1.35 6.87 13.90
N LEU A 213 -0.21 6.28 13.54
CA LEU A 213 0.38 5.17 14.30
C LEU A 213 0.68 5.61 15.75
N GLU A 214 1.30 6.78 15.92
CA GLU A 214 1.66 7.29 17.26
C GLU A 214 0.44 7.57 18.14
N LYS A 215 -0.60 8.20 17.59
CA LYS A 215 -1.85 8.46 18.32
C LYS A 215 -2.55 7.16 18.70
N ARG A 216 -2.53 6.15 17.84
CA ARG A 216 -3.23 4.87 18.08
C ARG A 216 -2.57 4.08 19.20
N PHE A 217 -1.24 4.09 19.25
CA PHE A 217 -0.45 3.31 20.18
C PHE A 217 0.11 4.15 21.34
N SER A 218 -0.43 5.35 21.56
CA SER A 218 -0.05 6.20 22.69
C SER A 218 -0.25 5.51 24.03
N PHE A 219 -1.27 4.65 24.15
CA PHE A 219 -1.57 3.89 25.37
C PHE A 219 -0.44 2.94 25.79
N LEU A 220 0.48 2.58 24.88
CA LEU A 220 1.66 1.78 25.24
C LEU A 220 2.61 2.55 26.19
N LYS A 221 2.52 3.88 26.19
CA LYS A 221 3.30 4.75 27.07
C LYS A 221 2.67 4.93 28.46
N ASP A 222 1.43 4.48 28.64
CA ASP A 222 0.69 4.61 29.90
C ASP A 222 0.89 3.35 30.77
N THR A 223 0.78 3.50 32.09
CA THR A 223 0.80 2.36 33.02
C THR A 223 -0.48 1.52 32.87
N PRO A 224 -0.42 0.18 32.97
CA PRO A 224 0.75 -0.65 33.30
C PRO A 224 1.61 -1.04 32.08
N PHE A 225 1.29 -0.55 30.87
CA PHE A 225 1.95 -1.00 29.64
C PHE A 225 3.41 -0.57 29.56
N SER A 226 3.71 0.65 30.01
CA SER A 226 5.06 1.17 30.16
C SER A 226 5.95 0.31 31.07
N ASP A 227 5.35 -0.42 32.02
CA ASP A 227 6.12 -1.17 33.01
C ASP A 227 6.55 -2.55 32.48
N PHE A 228 5.98 -3.00 31.35
CA PHE A 228 6.36 -4.26 30.71
C PHE A 228 7.71 -4.22 29.98
N HIS A 229 8.36 -3.05 29.85
CA HIS A 229 9.74 -2.97 29.33
C HIS A 229 10.74 -3.80 30.13
N VAL A 230 10.45 -4.10 31.39
CA VAL A 230 11.29 -4.97 32.23
C VAL A 230 11.22 -6.44 31.80
N LEU A 231 10.17 -6.83 31.07
CA LEU A 231 10.02 -8.18 30.51
C LEU A 231 10.73 -8.35 29.17
N GLU A 232 11.39 -7.31 28.64
CA GLU A 232 12.21 -7.43 27.43
C GLU A 232 13.40 -8.37 27.69
N PRO A 233 13.65 -9.38 26.83
CA PRO A 233 14.75 -10.33 27.02
C PRO A 233 16.13 -9.69 27.24
N ARG A 234 16.33 -8.46 26.75
CA ARG A 234 17.55 -7.66 26.92
C ARG A 234 17.66 -7.02 28.31
N ASN A 235 16.52 -6.73 28.94
CA ASN A 235 16.41 -6.06 30.24
C ASN A 235 16.16 -7.04 31.39
N ILE A 236 15.88 -8.33 31.11
CA ILE A 236 15.74 -9.36 32.14
C ILE A 236 17.04 -9.42 32.97
N PRO A 237 16.97 -9.17 34.29
CA PRO A 237 18.14 -9.23 35.14
C PRO A 237 18.71 -10.65 35.17
N ARG A 238 20.02 -10.79 34.92
CA ARG A 238 20.73 -12.10 34.93
C ARG A 238 20.93 -12.70 36.33
N SER A 239 20.50 -12.01 37.39
CA SER A 239 20.66 -12.44 38.79
C SER A 239 19.31 -12.59 39.49
N ASP A 240 19.09 -13.71 40.17
CA ASP A 240 17.82 -14.06 40.83
C ASP A 240 17.32 -13.02 41.85
N ALA A 241 18.22 -12.36 42.58
CA ALA A 241 17.86 -11.32 43.56
C ALA A 241 17.18 -10.09 42.93
N LYS A 242 17.45 -9.80 41.64
CA LYS A 242 16.84 -8.69 40.90
C LYS A 242 15.54 -9.09 40.22
N LEU A 243 15.39 -10.36 39.82
CA LEU A 243 14.15 -10.92 39.27
C LEU A 243 12.99 -10.85 40.28
N HIS A 244 13.26 -11.15 41.55
CA HIS A 244 12.27 -11.01 42.63
C HIS A 244 11.74 -9.57 42.75
N LYS A 245 12.61 -8.54 42.72
CA LYS A 245 12.18 -7.13 42.82
C LYS A 245 11.33 -6.65 41.65
N VAL A 246 11.51 -7.23 40.47
CA VAL A 246 10.76 -6.89 39.26
C VAL A 246 9.36 -7.51 39.29
N MET A 247 9.24 -8.77 39.71
CA MET A 247 7.93 -9.45 39.78
C MET A 247 6.98 -8.85 40.82
N PHE A 248 7.49 -8.16 41.85
CA PHE A 248 6.66 -7.48 42.86
C PHE A 248 6.25 -6.04 42.50
N ARG A 249 6.69 -5.51 41.35
CA ARG A 249 6.33 -4.17 40.86
C ARG A 249 5.32 -4.15 39.70
N LEU A 250 5.04 -5.32 39.11
CA LEU A 250 3.96 -5.55 38.13
C LEU A 250 2.68 -5.99 38.86
#